data_AF-A0A9W9T4X7-F1
#
_entry.id   AF-A0A9W9T4X7-F1
#
_cell.length_a   1.000
_cell.length_b   1.000
_cell.length_c   1.000
_cell.angle_alpha   90.00
_cell.angle_beta   90.00
_cell.angle_gamma   90.00
#
_symmetry.space_group_name_H-M   'P 1'
#
loop_
_entity.id
_entity.type
_entity.pdbx_description
1 polymer ?
#
loop_
_entity_poly.entity_id
_entity_poly.type
_entity_poly.pdbx_seq_one_letter_code
_entity_poly.pdbx_strand_id
1 'polypeptide(L)'
;MILVVLDDLPPLIQLSNATLTGFPGARVSEPVSFKFEDMSVSISFQFDSDLAQFINIPKTYFDAVWQREPIDTTEFTESVIFNTSVDMFEQLNTPTMKSMNPPVVVKSCEMRILERSFGEAWRSIRRMVITSSAAEKSPGTMELFMPLSGAQINRGNMSPQVVLQWSDTCQARSDKTDGNYNTLHSYVYDDTAPNIGVGVQCHSHQEAGDFEKAVLEMNLRPEFSWSQPSSSGLTYNVVDAGTEHKQYKAVLVFHTRASWRYLDLYYIYRDADYTCDHSLFSIHFPRIYCTDYISTHVDQLYHPESPVTFSHCDKKTNQTTIEFGNDLVARTFLSSLSPLYELLYSRRIQSLSPKSNSLFGFQISGKRSADIQLWRRGTAFQLAARWDDYVPDKWLTMSVPSEFIDFSKDNTQFTLPRLPYLRGMTLDIMNVIARGPKNSNSKNKEGAMSIFFQTSEG
;
A
#
# COMPACT_ATOMS: atom_id res chain seq x y z
N MET A 1 -1.95 -8.68 -31.60
CA MET A 1 -2.72 -7.56 -31.02
C MET A 1 -2.44 -6.34 -31.88
N ILE A 2 -3.42 -5.85 -32.64
CA ILE A 2 -3.24 -4.66 -33.48
C ILE A 2 -3.40 -3.47 -32.54
N LEU A 3 -2.28 -2.83 -32.18
CA LEU A 3 -2.26 -1.52 -31.54
C LEU A 3 -2.73 -0.51 -32.57
N VAL A 4 -3.94 0.03 -32.41
CA VAL A 4 -4.41 1.17 -33.20
C VAL A 4 -4.10 2.42 -32.38
N VAL A 5 -2.96 3.06 -32.68
CA VAL A 5 -2.59 4.37 -32.12
C VAL A 5 -3.35 5.45 -32.90
N LEU A 6 -3.88 6.46 -32.20
CA LEU A 6 -4.73 7.50 -32.80
C LEU A 6 -4.05 8.28 -33.93
N ASP A 7 -2.71 8.37 -33.91
CA ASP A 7 -1.90 9.04 -34.94
C ASP A 7 -1.64 8.18 -36.19
N ASP A 8 -1.96 6.87 -36.15
CA ASP A 8 -1.88 5.96 -37.31
C ASP A 8 -3.19 5.87 -38.10
N LEU A 9 -4.17 6.74 -37.80
CA LEU A 9 -5.39 6.96 -38.59
C LEU A 9 -5.31 8.31 -39.35
N PRO A 10 -4.40 8.52 -40.33
CA PRO A 10 -4.68 9.52 -41.37
C PRO A 10 -6.00 9.09 -42.07
N PRO A 11 -6.80 10.05 -42.60
CA PRO A 11 -8.24 9.91 -42.72
C PRO A 11 -8.56 8.77 -43.69
N LEU A 12 -8.82 7.58 -43.13
CA LEU A 12 -8.86 6.34 -43.90
C LEU A 12 -10.01 6.32 -44.92
N ILE A 13 -10.93 7.28 -44.83
CA ILE A 13 -12.07 7.45 -45.73
C ILE A 13 -12.29 8.96 -45.95
N GLN A 14 -11.96 9.47 -47.14
CA GLN A 14 -12.36 10.81 -47.55
C GLN A 14 -13.81 10.78 -48.05
N LEU A 15 -14.64 11.70 -47.57
CA LEU A 15 -15.99 11.88 -48.10
C LEU A 15 -15.91 12.56 -49.46
N SER A 16 -16.34 11.85 -50.50
CA SER A 16 -16.47 12.42 -51.82
C SER A 16 -17.67 13.38 -51.85
N ASN A 17 -17.56 14.52 -52.57
CA ASN A 17 -18.67 15.48 -52.77
C ASN A 17 -19.76 14.94 -53.72
N ALA A 18 -19.97 13.62 -53.78
CA ALA A 18 -21.05 13.03 -54.53
C ALA A 18 -22.37 13.27 -53.79
N THR A 19 -23.08 14.34 -54.18
CA THR A 19 -24.43 14.64 -53.71
C THR A 19 -25.41 13.60 -54.24
N LEU A 20 -26.06 12.86 -53.35
CA LEU A 20 -27.25 12.07 -53.69
C LEU A 20 -28.40 13.03 -54.00
N THR A 21 -28.93 12.97 -55.22
CA THR A 21 -30.09 13.77 -55.63
C THR A 21 -31.29 13.46 -54.73
N GLY A 22 -31.75 14.45 -53.96
CA GLY A 22 -32.98 14.36 -53.14
C GLY A 22 -32.81 14.61 -51.64
N PHE A 23 -31.58 14.64 -51.10
CA PHE A 23 -31.32 14.86 -49.67
C PHE A 23 -30.27 15.95 -49.44
N PRO A 24 -30.66 17.17 -48.99
CA PRO A 24 -29.71 18.24 -48.70
C PRO A 24 -28.73 17.81 -47.60
N GLY A 25 -27.42 17.80 -47.90
CA GLY A 25 -26.35 17.50 -46.93
C GLY A 25 -25.80 16.07 -46.93
N ALA A 26 -26.39 15.13 -47.68
CA ALA A 26 -25.87 13.77 -47.80
C ALA A 26 -24.61 13.72 -48.72
N ARG A 27 -23.53 13.10 -48.23
CA ARG A 27 -22.26 12.87 -48.96
C ARG A 27 -21.89 11.39 -48.86
N VAL A 28 -21.52 10.76 -49.97
CA VAL A 28 -21.16 9.33 -49.97
C VAL A 28 -19.66 9.16 -49.69
N SER A 29 -19.34 8.42 -48.63
CA SER A 29 -17.97 8.03 -48.30
C SER A 29 -17.43 7.03 -49.30
N GLU A 30 -16.11 6.98 -49.49
CA GLU A 30 -15.51 5.85 -50.22
C GLU A 30 -15.93 4.52 -49.54
N PRO A 31 -16.34 3.48 -50.31
CA PRO A 31 -16.76 2.22 -49.74
C PRO A 31 -15.59 1.50 -49.06
N VAL A 32 -15.77 1.11 -47.80
CA VAL A 32 -14.83 0.26 -47.07
C VAL A 32 -15.19 -1.18 -47.32
N SER A 33 -14.31 -1.94 -47.97
CA SER A 33 -14.52 -3.36 -48.24
C SER A 33 -13.95 -4.22 -47.11
N PHE A 34 -14.81 -4.98 -46.45
CA PHE A 34 -14.48 -6.03 -45.50
C PHE A 34 -14.55 -7.39 -46.20
N LYS A 35 -13.45 -8.15 -46.16
CA LYS A 35 -13.42 -9.55 -46.59
C LYS A 35 -13.51 -10.46 -45.38
N PHE A 36 -14.60 -11.22 -45.32
CA PHE A 36 -14.77 -12.38 -44.45
C PHE A 36 -14.46 -13.64 -45.27
N GLU A 37 -14.20 -14.78 -44.61
CA GLU A 37 -13.80 -16.03 -45.30
C GLU A 37 -14.78 -16.43 -46.41
N ASP A 38 -16.09 -16.29 -46.16
CA ASP A 38 -17.14 -16.71 -47.11
C ASP A 38 -17.86 -15.54 -47.80
N MET A 39 -17.54 -14.29 -47.47
CA MET A 39 -18.25 -13.13 -48.04
C MET A 39 -17.43 -11.85 -48.08
N SER A 40 -17.69 -11.01 -49.07
CA SER A 40 -17.16 -9.63 -49.12
C SER A 40 -18.30 -8.65 -48.90
N VAL A 41 -18.16 -7.78 -47.91
CA VAL A 41 -19.12 -6.71 -47.59
C VAL A 41 -18.46 -5.38 -47.90
N SER A 42 -19.13 -4.49 -48.63
CA SER A 42 -18.66 -3.10 -48.78
C SER A 42 -19.65 -2.16 -48.11
N ILE A 43 -19.14 -1.28 -47.25
CA ILE A 43 -19.94 -0.33 -46.47
C ILE A 43 -19.59 1.08 -46.91
N SER A 44 -20.61 1.88 -47.22
CA SER A 44 -20.48 3.31 -47.56
C SER A 44 -21.41 4.12 -46.69
N PHE A 45 -20.94 5.24 -46.18
CA PHE A 45 -21.67 6.11 -45.26
C PHE A 45 -22.20 7.33 -46.00
N GLN A 46 -23.42 7.76 -45.65
CA GLN A 46 -24.08 8.92 -46.28
C GLN A 46 -23.89 10.23 -45.48
N PHE A 47 -23.46 10.12 -44.22
CA PHE A 47 -23.27 11.23 -43.31
C PHE A 47 -21.97 11.03 -42.50
N ASP A 48 -21.27 12.13 -42.23
CA ASP A 48 -20.08 12.16 -41.35
C ASP A 48 -20.35 11.52 -39.98
N SER A 49 -21.54 11.75 -39.42
CA SER A 49 -21.96 11.20 -38.12
C SER A 49 -21.99 9.68 -38.11
N ASP A 50 -22.44 9.05 -39.19
CA ASP A 50 -22.59 7.61 -39.29
C ASP A 50 -21.22 6.94 -39.43
N LEU A 51 -20.33 7.57 -40.21
CA LEU A 51 -18.94 7.14 -40.33
C LEU A 51 -18.22 7.25 -38.98
N ALA A 52 -18.35 8.39 -38.29
CA ALA A 52 -17.76 8.59 -36.97
C ALA A 52 -18.30 7.57 -35.95
N GLN A 53 -19.61 7.30 -35.96
CA GLN A 53 -20.22 6.28 -35.13
C GLN A 53 -19.65 4.89 -35.43
N PHE A 54 -19.54 4.54 -36.72
CA PHE A 54 -19.01 3.24 -37.14
C PHE A 54 -17.55 3.03 -36.73
N ILE A 55 -16.69 4.04 -36.89
CA ILE A 55 -15.28 3.98 -36.42
C ILE A 55 -15.22 3.87 -34.90
N ASN A 56 -16.13 4.52 -34.19
CA ASN A 56 -16.11 4.53 -32.73
C ASN A 56 -16.59 3.20 -32.11
N ILE A 57 -17.38 2.38 -32.83
CA ILE A 57 -17.83 1.06 -32.36
C ILE A 57 -16.68 0.12 -31.99
N PRO A 58 -15.73 -0.22 -32.90
CA PRO A 58 -14.62 -1.11 -32.56
C PRO A 58 -13.70 -0.51 -31.49
N LYS A 59 -13.51 0.82 -31.48
CA LYS A 59 -12.74 1.50 -30.43
C LYS A 59 -13.40 1.28 -29.06
N THR A 60 -14.69 1.59 -28.94
CA THR A 60 -15.46 1.40 -27.70
C THR A 60 -15.42 -0.05 -27.23
N TYR A 61 -15.45 -1.01 -28.17
CA TYR A 61 -15.30 -2.43 -27.86
C TYR A 61 -13.92 -2.76 -27.28
N PHE A 62 -12.83 -2.35 -27.94
CA PHE A 62 -11.48 -2.64 -27.46
C PHE A 62 -11.15 -1.92 -26.16
N ASP A 63 -11.62 -0.68 -25.98
CA ASP A 63 -11.49 0.07 -24.73
C ASP A 63 -12.22 -0.66 -23.59
N ALA A 64 -13.43 -1.19 -23.83
CA ALA A 64 -14.16 -1.97 -22.85
C ALA A 64 -13.47 -3.32 -22.52
N VAL A 65 -12.93 -4.01 -23.53
CA VAL A 65 -12.16 -5.25 -23.33
C VAL A 65 -10.90 -4.97 -22.49
N TRP A 66 -10.19 -3.89 -22.80
CA TRP A 66 -9.02 -3.45 -22.04
C TRP A 66 -9.36 -3.13 -20.58
N GLN A 67 -10.49 -2.47 -20.34
CA GLN A 67 -10.94 -2.21 -18.98
C GLN A 67 -11.36 -3.51 -18.26
N ARG A 68 -11.91 -4.49 -18.96
CA ARG A 68 -12.49 -5.69 -18.36
C ARG A 68 -11.47 -6.77 -18.00
N GLU A 69 -10.49 -6.97 -18.86
CA GLU A 69 -9.57 -8.11 -18.79
C GLU A 69 -8.22 -7.71 -18.18
N PRO A 70 -7.59 -8.60 -17.38
CA PRO A 70 -6.23 -8.37 -16.90
C PRO A 70 -5.24 -8.33 -18.06
N ILE A 71 -4.26 -7.44 -17.97
CA ILE A 71 -3.18 -7.31 -18.97
C ILE A 71 -1.82 -7.52 -18.30
N ASP A 72 -1.02 -8.39 -18.92
CA ASP A 72 0.40 -8.54 -18.61
C ASP A 72 1.23 -7.83 -19.68
N THR A 73 2.15 -6.97 -19.24
CA THR A 73 3.10 -6.27 -20.09
C THR A 73 4.53 -6.50 -19.59
N THR A 74 5.52 -5.95 -20.29
CA THR A 74 6.90 -5.95 -19.81
C THR A 74 7.11 -5.06 -18.57
N GLU A 75 6.18 -4.14 -18.28
CA GLU A 75 6.33 -3.11 -17.25
C GLU A 75 5.49 -3.37 -16.00
N PHE A 76 4.35 -4.04 -16.16
CA PHE A 76 3.43 -4.35 -15.07
C PHE A 76 2.66 -5.64 -15.32
N THR A 77 2.17 -6.23 -14.24
CA THR A 77 1.23 -7.36 -14.25
C THR A 77 -0.07 -6.94 -13.58
N GLU A 78 -1.21 -7.35 -14.14
CA GLU A 78 -2.52 -7.08 -13.55
C GLU A 78 -3.24 -8.39 -13.22
N SER A 79 -3.83 -8.45 -12.02
CA SER A 79 -4.45 -9.67 -11.50
C SER A 79 -5.87 -9.40 -11.01
N VAL A 80 -6.75 -10.39 -11.18
CA VAL A 80 -8.10 -10.36 -10.61
C VAL A 80 -8.02 -10.81 -9.16
N ILE A 81 -8.35 -9.92 -8.22
CA ILE A 81 -8.31 -10.21 -6.78
C ILE A 81 -9.70 -10.55 -6.23
N PHE A 82 -10.74 -10.12 -6.96
CA PHE A 82 -12.14 -10.43 -6.65
C PHE A 82 -12.96 -10.43 -7.93
N ASN A 83 -13.89 -11.37 -8.06
CA ASN A 83 -14.87 -11.40 -9.12
C ASN A 83 -16.19 -11.99 -8.61
N THR A 84 -17.30 -11.29 -8.82
CA THR A 84 -18.63 -11.81 -8.54
C THR A 84 -19.69 -11.14 -9.43
N SER A 85 -20.82 -11.80 -9.58
CA SER A 85 -22.03 -11.16 -10.06
C SER A 85 -22.68 -10.38 -8.92
N VAL A 86 -23.20 -9.18 -9.20
CA VAL A 86 -23.93 -8.34 -8.24
C VAL A 86 -25.30 -7.97 -8.79
N ASP A 87 -26.30 -7.94 -7.90
CA ASP A 87 -27.67 -7.58 -8.27
C ASP A 87 -27.75 -6.11 -8.71
N MET A 88 -26.99 -5.25 -8.03
CA MET A 88 -27.03 -3.81 -8.28
C MET A 88 -25.72 -3.13 -7.86
N PHE A 89 -25.25 -2.24 -8.72
CA PHE A 89 -24.24 -1.24 -8.44
C PHE A 89 -24.87 0.16 -8.61
N GLU A 90 -24.60 1.07 -7.68
CA GLU A 90 -25.10 2.44 -7.72
C GLU A 90 -23.99 3.43 -7.35
N GLN A 91 -23.83 4.51 -8.11
CA GLN A 91 -23.03 5.66 -7.66
C GLN A 91 -23.86 6.54 -6.72
N LEU A 92 -23.25 6.92 -5.61
CA LEU A 92 -23.88 7.68 -4.53
C LEU A 92 -23.24 9.06 -4.40
N ASN A 93 -24.05 10.03 -3.98
CA ASN A 93 -23.61 11.39 -3.74
C ASN A 93 -22.89 11.50 -2.39
N THR A 94 -21.58 11.76 -2.42
CA THR A 94 -20.76 12.08 -1.25
C THR A 94 -20.97 13.53 -0.78
N PRO A 95 -21.04 13.79 0.55
CA PRO A 95 -20.89 12.88 1.67
C PRO A 95 -22.23 12.24 2.13
N THR A 96 -23.34 12.53 1.46
CA THR A 96 -24.68 12.11 1.94
C THR A 96 -24.94 10.61 1.83
N MET A 97 -24.19 9.92 0.96
CA MET A 97 -24.36 8.50 0.61
C MET A 97 -25.80 8.17 0.19
N LYS A 98 -26.44 9.13 -0.49
CA LYS A 98 -27.77 8.98 -1.09
C LYS A 98 -27.64 8.86 -2.61
N SER A 99 -28.66 8.28 -3.24
CA SER A 99 -28.77 8.23 -4.69
C SER A 99 -28.56 9.60 -5.33
N MET A 100 -27.80 9.62 -6.43
CA MET A 100 -27.61 10.82 -7.24
C MET A 100 -28.94 11.23 -7.91
N ASN A 101 -29.03 12.49 -8.34
CA ASN A 101 -30.15 12.96 -9.14
C ASN A 101 -29.63 13.54 -10.47
N PRO A 102 -29.78 12.84 -11.60
CA PRO A 102 -30.43 11.52 -11.76
C PRO A 102 -29.60 10.35 -11.18
N PRO A 103 -30.22 9.20 -10.83
CA PRO A 103 -29.50 8.02 -10.34
C PRO A 103 -28.63 7.38 -11.43
N VAL A 104 -27.43 6.92 -11.05
CA VAL A 104 -26.52 6.14 -11.90
C VAL A 104 -26.46 4.72 -11.35
N VAL A 105 -27.22 3.81 -11.96
CA VAL A 105 -27.44 2.44 -11.47
C VAL A 105 -27.20 1.43 -12.60
N VAL A 106 -26.47 0.37 -12.28
CA VAL A 106 -26.27 -0.81 -13.14
C VAL A 106 -26.83 -2.03 -12.42
N LYS A 107 -27.69 -2.81 -13.07
CA LYS A 107 -28.33 -4.01 -12.48
C LYS A 107 -27.76 -5.27 -13.09
N SER A 108 -27.78 -6.37 -12.35
CA SER A 108 -27.36 -7.70 -12.82
C SER A 108 -26.02 -7.65 -13.56
N CYS A 109 -25.01 -7.07 -12.93
CA CYS A 109 -23.70 -6.81 -13.51
C CYS A 109 -22.63 -7.68 -12.87
N GLU A 110 -21.49 -7.80 -13.56
CA GLU A 110 -20.30 -8.42 -13.02
C GLU A 110 -19.41 -7.34 -12.41
N MET A 111 -18.94 -7.58 -11.19
CA MET A 111 -18.03 -6.71 -10.47
C MET A 111 -16.69 -7.43 -10.26
N ARG A 112 -15.62 -6.80 -10.73
CA ARG A 112 -14.23 -7.24 -10.50
C ARG A 112 -13.47 -6.20 -9.69
N ILE A 113 -12.55 -6.67 -8.84
CA ILE A 113 -11.46 -5.84 -8.33
C ILE A 113 -10.18 -6.36 -8.96
N LEU A 114 -9.43 -5.46 -9.60
CA LEU A 114 -8.17 -5.74 -10.27
C LEU A 114 -7.05 -4.99 -9.55
N GLU A 115 -5.89 -5.64 -9.40
CA GLU A 115 -4.69 -5.04 -8.83
C GLU A 115 -3.53 -5.15 -9.83
N ARG A 116 -2.95 -3.99 -10.15
CA ARG A 116 -1.83 -3.82 -11.07
C ARG A 116 -0.56 -3.54 -10.30
N SER A 117 0.51 -4.28 -10.56
CA SER A 117 1.81 -4.17 -9.88
C SER A 117 2.93 -3.80 -10.86
N PHE A 118 3.79 -2.84 -10.51
CA PHE A 118 4.81 -2.24 -11.41
C PHE A 118 6.26 -2.52 -10.97
N GLY A 119 6.57 -3.77 -10.63
CA GLY A 119 7.90 -4.17 -10.14
C GLY A 119 8.11 -3.87 -8.66
N GLU A 120 7.80 -2.66 -8.20
CA GLU A 120 7.83 -2.32 -6.77
C GLU A 120 6.41 -2.36 -6.20
N ALA A 121 6.17 -3.09 -5.12
CA ALA A 121 4.79 -3.33 -4.67
C ALA A 121 4.10 -2.08 -4.11
N TRP A 122 4.87 -1.07 -3.71
CA TRP A 122 4.29 0.21 -3.31
C TRP A 122 3.70 0.96 -4.48
N ARG A 123 4.08 0.63 -5.71
CA ARG A 123 3.52 1.16 -6.95
C ARG A 123 2.22 0.45 -7.35
N SER A 124 1.72 -0.48 -6.54
CA SER A 124 0.51 -1.22 -6.88
C SER A 124 -0.72 -0.31 -6.87
N ILE A 125 -1.55 -0.48 -7.90
CA ILE A 125 -2.79 0.28 -8.12
C ILE A 125 -3.94 -0.71 -8.11
N ARG A 126 -5.06 -0.31 -7.49
CA ARG A 126 -6.28 -1.10 -7.46
C ARG A 126 -7.41 -0.37 -8.16
N ARG A 127 -8.23 -1.12 -8.89
CA ARG A 127 -9.40 -0.61 -9.60
C ARG A 127 -10.57 -1.55 -9.47
N MET A 128 -11.76 -0.99 -9.37
CA MET A 128 -13.04 -1.69 -9.39
C MET A 128 -13.64 -1.55 -10.80
N VAL A 129 -13.99 -2.67 -11.42
CA VAL A 129 -14.55 -2.72 -12.77
C VAL A 129 -15.94 -3.32 -12.72
N ILE A 130 -16.92 -2.57 -13.22
CA ILE A 130 -18.33 -2.97 -13.29
C ILE A 130 -18.68 -3.17 -14.77
N THR A 131 -19.09 -4.37 -15.13
CA THR A 131 -19.48 -4.71 -16.50
C THR A 131 -20.95 -5.12 -16.52
N SER A 132 -21.77 -4.43 -17.31
CA SER A 132 -23.16 -4.84 -17.48
C SER A 132 -23.29 -6.06 -18.40
N SER A 133 -24.46 -6.70 -18.39
CA SER A 133 -24.66 -7.91 -19.20
C SER A 133 -24.54 -7.61 -20.70
N ALA A 134 -23.83 -8.45 -21.43
CA ALA A 134 -23.72 -8.37 -22.90
C ALA A 134 -25.09 -8.49 -23.61
N ALA A 135 -26.12 -8.99 -22.92
CA ALA A 135 -27.48 -9.08 -23.41
C ALA A 135 -28.30 -7.79 -23.24
N GLU A 136 -27.79 -6.78 -22.52
CA GLU A 136 -28.45 -5.48 -22.42
C GLU A 136 -28.47 -4.77 -23.78
N LYS A 137 -29.46 -3.89 -23.96
CA LYS A 137 -29.59 -3.07 -25.19
C LYS A 137 -28.35 -2.20 -25.45
N SER A 138 -27.68 -1.78 -24.37
CA SER A 138 -26.49 -0.93 -24.38
C SER A 138 -25.51 -1.44 -23.32
N PRO A 139 -24.74 -2.51 -23.57
CA PRO A 139 -23.80 -3.04 -22.61
C PRO A 139 -22.72 -2.00 -22.31
N GLY A 140 -22.35 -1.86 -21.05
CA GLY A 140 -21.41 -0.86 -20.57
C GLY A 140 -20.32 -1.47 -19.69
N THR A 141 -19.18 -0.80 -19.66
CA THR A 141 -18.11 -1.06 -18.68
C THR A 141 -17.77 0.24 -18.00
N MET A 142 -17.59 0.18 -16.69
CA MET A 142 -17.23 1.29 -15.85
C MET A 142 -16.03 0.89 -15.01
N GLU A 143 -15.03 1.75 -14.94
CA GLU A 143 -13.85 1.58 -14.11
C GLU A 143 -13.80 2.69 -13.06
N LEU A 144 -13.49 2.31 -11.84
CA LEU A 144 -13.20 3.23 -10.75
C LEU A 144 -11.83 2.89 -10.17
N PHE A 145 -10.96 3.89 -10.07
CA PHE A 145 -9.79 3.78 -9.22
C PHE A 145 -10.23 3.58 -7.76
N MET A 146 -9.54 2.70 -7.02
CA MET A 146 -9.76 2.47 -5.59
C MET A 146 -8.42 2.48 -4.86
N PRO A 147 -8.20 3.36 -3.89
CA PRO A 147 -6.94 3.41 -3.16
C PRO A 147 -6.77 2.18 -2.27
N LEU A 148 -5.53 1.71 -2.10
CA LEU A 148 -5.19 0.61 -1.19
C LEU A 148 -5.32 1.01 0.28
N SER A 149 -5.21 2.31 0.59
CA SER A 149 -5.31 2.91 1.91
C SER A 149 -6.44 3.95 1.93
N GLY A 150 -7.14 4.10 3.06
CA GLY A 150 -8.17 5.13 3.24
C GLY A 150 -9.51 4.89 2.53
N ALA A 151 -9.67 3.78 1.78
CA ALA A 151 -10.99 3.34 1.31
C ALA A 151 -11.86 2.94 2.51
N GLN A 152 -13.05 3.52 2.61
CA GLN A 152 -13.97 3.29 3.72
C GLN A 152 -15.11 2.40 3.26
N ILE A 153 -15.42 1.38 4.05
CA ILE A 153 -16.48 0.41 3.78
C ILE A 153 -17.44 0.32 4.96
N ASN A 154 -18.73 0.26 4.67
CA ASN A 154 -19.80 0.05 5.63
C ASN A 154 -20.64 -1.13 5.19
N ARG A 155 -20.63 -2.17 6.01
CA ARG A 155 -21.44 -3.36 5.82
C ARG A 155 -22.16 -3.66 7.12
N GLY A 156 -23.49 -3.69 7.06
CA GLY A 156 -24.30 -4.17 8.19
C GLY A 156 -23.98 -5.63 8.51
N ASN A 157 -24.16 -6.02 9.77
CA ASN A 157 -23.94 -7.42 10.15
C ASN A 157 -24.88 -8.35 9.38
N MET A 158 -24.35 -9.42 8.77
CA MET A 158 -25.10 -10.33 7.88
C MET A 158 -25.82 -9.63 6.71
N SER A 159 -25.36 -8.44 6.31
CA SER A 159 -25.94 -7.68 5.20
C SER A 159 -25.33 -8.10 3.87
N PRO A 160 -26.16 -8.33 2.82
CA PRO A 160 -25.69 -8.43 1.44
C PRO A 160 -25.41 -7.05 0.80
N GLN A 161 -25.83 -5.96 1.45
CA GLN A 161 -25.57 -4.59 1.02
C GLN A 161 -24.27 -4.07 1.62
N VAL A 162 -23.46 -3.45 0.78
CA VAL A 162 -22.19 -2.81 1.11
C VAL A 162 -22.19 -1.41 0.54
N VAL A 163 -21.72 -0.44 1.32
CA VAL A 163 -21.51 0.93 0.88
C VAL A 163 -20.04 1.26 1.02
N LEU A 164 -19.44 1.89 0.01
CA LEU A 164 -18.06 2.33 0.03
C LEU A 164 -17.96 3.81 -0.27
N GLN A 165 -16.93 4.44 0.28
CA GLN A 165 -16.56 5.80 -0.07
C GLN A 165 -15.05 6.00 0.01
N TRP A 166 -14.49 6.82 -0.87
CA TRP A 166 -13.08 7.20 -0.85
C TRP A 166 -12.87 8.53 -1.57
N SER A 167 -11.65 9.05 -1.48
CA SER A 167 -11.22 10.22 -2.24
C SER A 167 -10.36 9.78 -3.43
N ASP A 168 -10.72 10.25 -4.62
CA ASP A 168 -9.91 10.18 -5.83
C ASP A 168 -9.41 11.59 -6.15
N THR A 169 -8.11 11.87 -5.94
CA THR A 169 -7.27 12.92 -6.56
C THR A 169 -5.97 13.12 -5.77
N CYS A 170 -4.94 13.76 -6.38
CA CYS A 170 -3.58 13.91 -5.84
C CYS A 170 -3.22 15.35 -5.41
N GLN A 171 -4.14 16.32 -5.42
CA GLN A 171 -3.75 17.70 -5.12
C GLN A 171 -3.75 17.90 -3.59
N ALA A 172 -2.58 17.97 -2.95
CA ALA A 172 -2.53 18.41 -1.56
C ALA A 172 -3.12 19.82 -1.45
N ARG A 173 -3.88 20.10 -0.39
CA ARG A 173 -4.33 21.48 -0.11
C ARG A 173 -3.07 22.35 0.05
N SER A 174 -2.90 23.32 -0.84
CA SER A 174 -1.74 24.21 -0.86
C SER A 174 -2.19 25.65 -0.75
N ASP A 175 -1.62 26.39 0.21
CA ASP A 175 -1.79 27.85 0.30
C ASP A 175 -0.88 28.59 -0.71
N LYS A 176 0.02 27.87 -1.37
CA LYS A 176 0.89 28.38 -2.44
C LYS A 176 0.29 28.01 -3.79
N THR A 177 -0.05 29.01 -4.59
CA THR A 177 -0.62 28.81 -5.93
C THR A 177 0.42 29.21 -6.97
N ASP A 178 0.67 28.33 -7.93
CA ASP A 178 1.38 28.61 -9.19
C ASP A 178 0.41 29.09 -10.30
N GLY A 179 -0.87 29.28 -9.96
CA GLY A 179 -1.97 29.56 -10.88
C GLY A 179 -2.82 28.34 -11.24
N ASN A 180 -2.38 27.11 -10.96
CA ASN A 180 -3.11 25.87 -11.29
C ASN A 180 -3.92 25.29 -10.12
N TYR A 181 -3.82 25.88 -8.93
CA TYR A 181 -4.56 25.48 -7.74
C TYR A 181 -5.71 26.45 -7.44
N ASN A 182 -6.94 25.96 -7.46
CA ASN A 182 -8.14 26.70 -7.06
C ASN A 182 -8.83 25.97 -5.92
N THR A 183 -8.85 26.54 -4.72
CA THR A 183 -9.42 25.92 -3.51
C THR A 183 -10.89 25.46 -3.63
N LEU A 184 -11.65 25.95 -4.62
CA LEU A 184 -13.04 25.58 -4.89
C LEU A 184 -13.21 24.55 -6.02
N HIS A 185 -12.23 24.43 -6.92
CA HIS A 185 -12.34 23.62 -8.15
C HIS A 185 -11.24 22.56 -8.29
N SER A 186 -10.14 22.71 -7.55
CA SER A 186 -9.09 21.72 -7.41
C SER A 186 -9.58 20.58 -6.53
N TYR A 187 -9.59 19.38 -7.11
CA TYR A 187 -9.87 18.17 -6.35
C TYR A 187 -8.66 17.84 -5.49
N VAL A 188 -8.86 17.90 -4.17
CA VAL A 188 -7.84 17.64 -3.16
C VAL A 188 -8.07 16.27 -2.55
N TYR A 189 -7.00 15.48 -2.40
CA TYR A 189 -7.09 14.26 -1.59
C TYR A 189 -7.45 14.62 -0.16
N ASP A 190 -8.60 14.14 0.30
CA ASP A 190 -9.03 14.30 1.69
C ASP A 190 -9.76 13.04 2.13
N ASP A 191 -9.07 12.23 2.94
CA ASP A 191 -9.59 11.01 3.55
C ASP A 191 -10.79 11.29 4.46
N THR A 192 -10.91 12.52 4.95
CA THR A 192 -12.05 12.97 5.78
C THR A 192 -13.22 13.52 4.95
N ALA A 193 -13.01 13.80 3.66
CA ALA A 193 -14.01 14.30 2.73
C ALA A 193 -13.98 13.50 1.41
N PRO A 194 -14.49 12.25 1.40
CA PRO A 194 -14.52 11.42 0.20
C PRO A 194 -15.36 12.08 -0.90
N ASN A 195 -14.95 11.89 -2.16
CA ASN A 195 -15.64 12.40 -3.35
C ASN A 195 -16.24 11.27 -4.22
N ILE A 196 -15.83 10.01 -4.01
CA ILE A 196 -16.45 8.85 -4.62
C ILE A 196 -17.27 8.10 -3.57
N GLY A 197 -18.51 7.78 -3.90
CA GLY A 197 -19.40 6.95 -3.10
C GLY A 197 -20.09 5.93 -3.96
N VAL A 198 -20.14 4.67 -3.51
CA VAL A 198 -20.80 3.59 -4.24
C VAL A 198 -21.59 2.68 -3.31
N GLY A 199 -22.72 2.17 -3.80
CA GLY A 199 -23.54 1.15 -3.16
C GLY A 199 -23.51 -0.13 -3.98
N VAL A 200 -23.31 -1.27 -3.32
CA VAL A 200 -23.27 -2.59 -3.94
C VAL A 200 -24.24 -3.51 -3.23
N GLN A 201 -25.12 -4.15 -4.01
CA GLN A 201 -26.00 -5.22 -3.56
C GLN A 201 -25.46 -6.56 -4.08
N CYS A 202 -24.89 -7.35 -3.19
CA CYS A 202 -24.47 -8.73 -3.50
C CYS A 202 -25.66 -9.70 -3.40
N HIS A 203 -25.53 -10.91 -3.96
CA HIS A 203 -26.59 -11.92 -3.88
C HIS A 203 -26.67 -12.54 -2.48
N SER A 204 -25.54 -12.57 -1.76
CA SER A 204 -25.46 -13.15 -0.43
C SER A 204 -24.63 -12.31 0.53
N HIS A 205 -24.86 -12.50 1.84
CA HIS A 205 -24.05 -11.89 2.89
C HIS A 205 -22.62 -12.43 2.92
N GLN A 206 -22.39 -13.64 2.38
CA GLN A 206 -21.05 -14.23 2.26
C GLN A 206 -20.25 -13.49 1.19
N GLU A 207 -20.82 -13.29 0.00
CA GLU A 207 -20.19 -12.52 -1.09
C GLU A 207 -19.88 -11.08 -0.65
N ALA A 208 -20.80 -10.45 0.08
CA ALA A 208 -20.57 -9.13 0.66
C ALA A 208 -19.40 -9.10 1.66
N GLY A 209 -19.21 -10.19 2.43
CA GLY A 209 -18.07 -10.37 3.32
C GLY A 209 -16.76 -10.61 2.55
N ASP A 210 -16.79 -11.40 1.49
CA ASP A 210 -15.63 -11.65 0.63
C ASP A 210 -15.20 -10.39 -0.13
N PHE A 211 -16.17 -9.57 -0.56
CA PHE A 211 -15.93 -8.25 -1.14
C PHE A 211 -15.32 -7.28 -0.12
N GLU A 212 -15.86 -7.22 1.10
CA GLU A 212 -15.28 -6.41 2.18
C GLU A 212 -13.83 -6.81 2.44
N LYS A 213 -13.53 -8.11 2.44
CA LYS A 213 -12.18 -8.63 2.58
C LYS A 213 -11.27 -8.22 1.42
N ALA A 214 -11.73 -8.32 0.17
CA ALA A 214 -10.96 -7.92 -1.00
C ALA A 214 -10.64 -6.41 -1.03
N VAL A 215 -11.51 -5.58 -0.45
CA VAL A 215 -11.27 -4.14 -0.29
C VAL A 215 -10.25 -3.88 0.81
N LEU A 216 -10.37 -4.57 1.95
CA LEU A 216 -9.56 -4.32 3.15
C LEU A 216 -8.24 -5.11 3.22
N GLU A 217 -7.99 -6.08 2.36
CA GLU A 217 -6.76 -6.89 2.40
C GLU A 217 -5.91 -6.72 1.13
N MET A 218 -4.62 -7.06 1.24
CA MET A 218 -3.75 -7.19 0.06
C MET A 218 -4.02 -8.53 -0.65
N ASN A 219 -3.71 -8.62 -1.95
CA ASN A 219 -3.75 -9.87 -2.71
C ASN A 219 -2.55 -10.80 -2.38
N LEU A 220 -2.31 -11.02 -1.09
CA LEU A 220 -1.20 -11.81 -0.56
C LEU A 220 -1.69 -12.59 0.66
N ARG A 221 -0.96 -13.64 1.03
CA ARG A 221 -1.22 -14.34 2.28
C ARG A 221 -0.59 -13.55 3.44
N PRO A 222 -1.35 -13.18 4.49
CA PRO A 222 -0.78 -12.54 5.66
C PRO A 222 0.15 -13.52 6.40
N GLU A 223 1.29 -13.00 6.84
CA GLU A 223 2.26 -13.70 7.67
C GLU A 223 1.86 -13.64 9.14
N PHE A 224 1.30 -12.51 9.54
CA PHE A 224 0.82 -12.27 10.90
C PHE A 224 -0.48 -11.49 10.86
N SER A 225 -1.33 -11.79 11.84
CA SER A 225 -2.60 -11.10 12.05
C SER A 225 -2.81 -10.88 13.53
N TRP A 226 -3.28 -9.70 13.91
CA TRP A 226 -3.75 -9.45 15.27
C TRP A 226 -5.17 -8.88 15.23
N SER A 227 -5.97 -9.24 16.22
CA SER A 227 -7.32 -8.75 16.39
C SER A 227 -7.61 -8.59 17.87
N GLN A 228 -7.63 -7.35 18.33
CA GLN A 228 -7.88 -6.94 19.71
C GLN A 228 -8.91 -5.81 19.71
N PRO A 229 -9.62 -5.57 20.83
CA PRO A 229 -10.64 -4.51 20.89
C PRO A 229 -10.14 -3.10 20.52
N SER A 230 -8.87 -2.81 20.81
CA SER A 230 -8.25 -1.50 20.54
C SER A 230 -7.52 -1.43 19.21
N SER A 231 -7.19 -2.56 18.59
CA SER A 231 -6.27 -2.61 17.45
C SER A 231 -6.38 -3.93 16.71
N SER A 232 -6.40 -3.86 15.38
CA SER A 232 -6.36 -5.04 14.53
C SER A 232 -5.62 -4.73 13.25
N GLY A 233 -5.04 -5.75 12.62
CA GLY A 233 -4.25 -5.55 11.42
C GLY A 233 -3.57 -6.81 10.93
N LEU A 234 -2.86 -6.66 9.82
CA LEU A 234 -2.21 -7.73 9.08
C LEU A 234 -0.80 -7.31 8.67
N THR A 235 0.13 -8.25 8.70
CA THR A 235 1.49 -8.09 8.17
C THR A 235 1.69 -9.01 6.98
N TYR A 236 2.32 -8.52 5.92
CA TYR A 236 2.64 -9.28 4.72
C TYR A 236 4.12 -9.19 4.38
N ASN A 237 4.65 -10.29 3.87
CA ASN A 237 5.92 -10.31 3.16
C ASN A 237 5.72 -9.78 1.75
N VAL A 238 6.50 -8.77 1.37
CA VAL A 238 6.43 -8.16 0.05
C VAL A 238 7.80 -8.21 -0.61
N VAL A 239 7.82 -8.73 -1.84
CA VAL A 239 9.02 -8.90 -2.65
C VAL A 239 8.81 -8.14 -3.96
N ASP A 240 9.68 -7.18 -4.23
CA ASP A 240 9.63 -6.42 -5.47
C ASP A 240 10.10 -7.30 -6.65
N ALA A 241 9.27 -7.42 -7.68
CA ALA A 241 9.64 -8.08 -8.91
C ALA A 241 10.79 -7.32 -9.58
N GLY A 242 11.89 -8.02 -9.89
CA GLY A 242 13.05 -7.44 -10.56
C GLY A 242 14.18 -6.99 -9.63
N THR A 243 14.04 -7.09 -8.31
CA THR A 243 15.17 -6.91 -7.40
C THR A 243 15.30 -8.09 -6.45
N GLU A 244 16.39 -8.85 -6.56
CA GLU A 244 16.68 -9.95 -5.62
C GLU A 244 16.91 -9.45 -4.16
N HIS A 245 16.95 -8.12 -3.94
CA HIS A 245 17.55 -7.49 -2.76
C HIS A 245 16.62 -6.50 -2.01
N LYS A 246 15.46 -6.10 -2.57
CA LYS A 246 14.51 -5.23 -1.86
C LYS A 246 13.39 -6.09 -1.27
N GLN A 247 13.45 -6.30 0.04
CA GLN A 247 12.38 -6.90 0.82
C GLN A 247 11.91 -5.87 1.84
N TYR A 248 10.59 -5.67 1.90
CA TYR A 248 9.95 -4.87 2.94
C TYR A 248 8.69 -5.58 3.43
N LYS A 249 8.20 -5.14 4.58
CA LYS A 249 6.95 -5.62 5.16
C LYS A 249 5.85 -4.64 4.84
N ALA A 250 4.70 -5.13 4.43
CA ALA A 250 3.48 -4.34 4.42
C ALA A 250 2.71 -4.56 5.71
N VAL A 251 2.25 -3.49 6.34
CA VAL A 251 1.44 -3.54 7.55
C VAL A 251 0.14 -2.81 7.29
N LEU A 252 -0.97 -3.54 7.34
CA LEU A 252 -2.32 -2.98 7.35
C LEU A 252 -2.75 -2.76 8.79
N VAL A 253 -3.18 -1.55 9.12
CA VAL A 253 -3.81 -1.24 10.42
C VAL A 253 -5.28 -0.94 10.16
N PHE A 254 -6.18 -1.72 10.75
CA PHE A 254 -7.61 -1.53 10.59
C PHE A 254 -8.16 -0.54 11.60
N HIS A 255 -9.01 0.34 11.12
CA HIS A 255 -9.70 1.33 11.91
C HIS A 255 -11.21 1.18 11.74
N THR A 256 -11.93 1.51 12.81
CA THR A 256 -13.40 1.61 12.79
C THR A 256 -13.81 2.97 13.31
N ARG A 257 -14.59 3.71 12.52
CA ARG A 257 -15.18 4.98 12.92
C ARG A 257 -16.69 4.89 12.72
N ALA A 258 -17.43 4.89 13.83
CA ALA A 258 -18.86 4.57 13.84
C ALA A 258 -19.11 3.18 13.19
N SER A 259 -19.83 3.11 12.08
CA SER A 259 -20.07 1.87 11.32
C SER A 259 -19.15 1.69 10.11
N TRP A 260 -18.23 2.63 9.87
CA TRP A 260 -17.27 2.57 8.77
C TRP A 260 -15.98 1.90 9.20
N ARG A 261 -15.51 0.95 8.39
CA ARG A 261 -14.20 0.33 8.51
C ARG A 261 -13.30 0.87 7.42
N TYR A 262 -12.04 1.06 7.73
CA TYR A 262 -11.01 1.46 6.78
C TYR A 262 -9.66 0.96 7.28
N LEU A 263 -8.62 1.17 6.48
CA LEU A 263 -7.28 0.78 6.85
C LEU A 263 -6.27 1.84 6.45
N ASP A 264 -5.15 1.84 7.17
CA ASP A 264 -3.91 2.46 6.77
C ASP A 264 -2.93 1.37 6.33
N LEU A 265 -2.33 1.52 5.15
CA LEU A 265 -1.28 0.62 4.64
C LEU A 265 0.08 1.28 4.75
N TYR A 266 0.96 0.66 5.54
CA TYR A 266 2.33 1.08 5.76
C TYR A 266 3.33 0.12 5.10
N TYR A 267 4.36 0.66 4.43
CA TYR A 267 5.51 -0.12 4.00
C TYR A 267 6.71 0.14 4.92
N ILE A 268 7.17 -0.92 5.57
CA ILE A 268 8.29 -0.92 6.51
C ILE A 268 9.53 -1.46 5.79
N TYR A 269 10.44 -0.55 5.46
CA TYR A 269 11.71 -0.89 4.82
C TYR A 269 12.69 -1.54 5.81
N ARG A 270 13.71 -2.22 5.28
CA ARG A 270 14.68 -2.99 6.07
C ARG A 270 15.27 -2.20 7.24
N ASP A 271 15.57 -0.92 7.04
CA ASP A 271 16.25 -0.04 7.99
C ASP A 271 15.32 0.97 8.66
N ALA A 272 14.02 0.65 8.74
CA ALA A 272 13.06 1.44 9.49
C ALA A 272 13.42 1.49 10.99
N ASP A 273 13.39 2.69 11.55
CA ASP A 273 13.58 2.91 12.98
C ASP A 273 12.24 2.80 13.72
N TYR A 274 12.28 2.43 15.01
CA TYR A 274 11.12 2.39 15.89
C TYR A 274 11.52 2.52 17.36
N THR A 275 10.56 2.87 18.21
CA THR A 275 10.65 2.84 19.68
C THR A 275 9.52 2.02 20.27
N CYS A 276 9.75 1.41 21.43
CA CYS A 276 8.73 0.66 22.16
C CYS A 276 8.33 1.43 23.42
N ASP A 277 7.04 1.69 23.59
CA ASP A 277 6.49 2.05 24.89
C ASP A 277 6.02 0.77 25.59
N HIS A 278 6.80 0.34 26.58
CA HIS A 278 6.50 -0.87 27.35
C HIS A 278 5.32 -0.72 28.31
N SER A 279 4.95 0.51 28.68
CA SER A 279 3.83 0.77 29.59
C SER A 279 2.48 0.75 28.88
N LEU A 280 2.47 1.18 27.62
CA LEU A 280 1.29 1.23 26.76
C LEU A 280 1.22 0.09 25.74
N PHE A 281 2.23 -0.78 25.73
CA PHE A 281 2.42 -1.82 24.71
C PHE A 281 2.28 -1.23 23.29
N SER A 282 2.90 -0.08 23.05
CA SER A 282 2.82 0.59 21.76
C SER A 282 4.17 0.62 21.04
N ILE A 283 4.12 0.55 19.73
CA ILE A 283 5.29 0.62 18.86
C ILE A 283 5.16 1.86 18.02
N HIS A 284 6.14 2.73 18.19
CA HIS A 284 6.16 4.01 17.56
C HIS A 284 7.22 4.03 16.44
N PHE A 285 6.77 4.28 15.21
CA PHE A 285 7.60 4.41 14.02
C PHE A 285 7.76 5.89 13.66
N PRO A 286 8.93 6.51 13.93
CA PRO A 286 9.15 7.93 13.68
C PRO A 286 9.20 8.27 12.18
N ARG A 287 9.50 7.29 11.32
CA ARG A 287 9.58 7.48 9.87
C ARG A 287 9.22 6.18 9.16
N ILE A 288 7.95 6.02 8.81
CA ILE A 288 7.48 4.99 7.89
C ILE A 288 6.58 5.63 6.85
N TYR A 289 6.47 4.99 5.68
CA TYR A 289 5.66 5.49 4.58
C TYR A 289 4.26 4.91 4.70
N CYS A 290 3.26 5.78 4.86
CA CYS A 290 1.87 5.45 4.60
C CYS A 290 1.61 5.59 3.10
N THR A 291 0.88 4.64 2.54
CA THR A 291 0.54 4.66 1.11
C THR A 291 -0.68 5.53 0.87
N ASP A 292 -0.45 6.84 0.86
CA ASP A 292 -1.49 7.77 0.45
C ASP A 292 -1.41 7.92 -1.07
N TYR A 293 -2.22 7.11 -1.76
CA TYR A 293 -2.68 7.30 -3.15
C TYR A 293 -1.63 7.21 -4.28
N ILE A 294 -1.83 6.29 -5.23
CA ILE A 294 -1.15 6.28 -6.55
C ILE A 294 -2.24 6.19 -7.62
N SER A 295 -2.76 7.34 -8.03
CA SER A 295 -3.50 7.40 -9.30
C SER A 295 -2.59 7.86 -10.41
N THR A 296 -2.49 6.99 -11.42
CA THR A 296 -2.37 7.24 -12.87
C THR A 296 -1.40 8.28 -13.44
N HIS A 297 -0.59 8.99 -12.64
CA HIS A 297 0.36 10.02 -13.12
C HIS A 297 1.83 9.77 -12.79
N VAL A 298 2.21 8.57 -12.35
CA VAL A 298 3.63 8.24 -12.10
C VAL A 298 4.30 7.76 -13.39
N ASP A 299 4.35 8.65 -14.38
CA ASP A 299 5.39 8.61 -15.40
C ASP A 299 6.69 9.12 -14.75
N GLN A 300 7.73 8.32 -14.86
CA GLN A 300 9.15 8.57 -14.53
C GLN A 300 9.70 8.02 -13.20
N LEU A 301 10.70 7.18 -13.43
CA LEU A 301 11.46 6.33 -12.52
C LEU A 301 12.51 7.14 -11.74
N TYR A 302 12.48 7.07 -10.42
CA TYR A 302 13.66 7.41 -9.61
C TYR A 302 14.56 6.19 -9.45
N HIS A 303 15.85 6.36 -9.75
CA HIS A 303 16.90 5.41 -9.38
C HIS A 303 17.60 5.91 -8.11
N PRO A 304 17.63 5.15 -6.99
CA PRO A 304 18.31 5.61 -5.79
C PRO A 304 19.65 4.89 -5.57
N GLU A 305 20.75 5.65 -5.61
CA GLU A 305 22.04 5.33 -4.95
C GLU A 305 22.07 5.83 -3.47
N SER A 306 20.93 6.33 -2.98
CA SER A 306 20.71 6.93 -1.65
C SER A 306 19.30 6.58 -1.14
N PRO A 307 18.93 6.82 0.14
CA PRO A 307 17.57 6.55 0.63
C PRO A 307 16.51 7.17 -0.30
N VAL A 308 15.51 6.38 -0.69
CA VAL A 308 14.46 6.79 -1.64
C VAL A 308 13.75 8.02 -1.10
N THR A 309 13.80 9.11 -1.85
CA THR A 309 12.95 10.29 -1.63
C THR A 309 11.76 10.17 -2.56
N PHE A 310 10.58 10.00 -1.98
CA PHE A 310 9.31 9.75 -2.66
C PHE A 310 8.76 11.09 -3.17
N SER A 311 8.87 11.36 -4.47
CA SER A 311 8.31 12.58 -5.03
C SER A 311 6.85 12.31 -5.43
N HIS A 312 5.94 13.11 -4.87
CA HIS A 312 4.57 13.37 -5.34
C HIS A 312 3.39 12.61 -4.71
N CYS A 313 3.61 11.68 -3.76
CA CYS A 313 2.52 11.04 -2.99
C CYS A 313 2.75 11.08 -1.46
N ASP A 314 3.63 11.96 -1.00
CA ASP A 314 3.97 12.08 0.42
C ASP A 314 2.86 12.81 1.20
N LYS A 315 1.92 12.09 1.80
CA LYS A 315 1.58 12.42 3.19
C LYS A 315 2.64 11.71 4.03
N LYS A 316 3.75 12.40 4.29
CA LYS A 316 4.63 12.02 5.40
C LYS A 316 3.77 12.07 6.66
N THR A 317 3.22 10.93 7.06
CA THR A 317 2.88 10.75 8.46
C THR A 317 4.22 10.78 9.18
N ASN A 318 4.53 11.95 9.75
CA ASN A 318 5.79 12.17 10.48
C ASN A 318 5.94 11.23 11.69
N GLN A 319 4.89 10.45 12.00
CA GLN A 319 4.80 9.62 13.16
C GLN A 319 3.63 8.63 13.00
N THR A 320 3.86 7.32 13.14
CA THR A 320 2.79 6.32 13.32
C THR A 320 3.01 5.57 14.62
N THR A 321 1.93 5.29 15.34
CA THR A 321 1.95 4.48 16.56
C THR A 321 0.93 3.37 16.42
N ILE A 322 1.37 2.13 16.64
CA ILE A 322 0.49 0.96 16.67
C ILE A 322 0.42 0.48 18.12
N GLU A 323 -0.78 0.43 18.66
CA GLU A 323 -1.05 0.01 20.04
C GLU A 323 -1.49 -1.46 20.09
N PHE A 324 -1.14 -2.13 21.18
CA PHE A 324 -1.47 -3.53 21.42
C PHE A 324 -2.06 -3.72 22.81
N GLY A 325 -2.88 -4.76 22.98
CA GLY A 325 -3.52 -5.07 24.26
C GLY A 325 -2.59 -5.72 25.29
N ASN A 326 -1.42 -6.22 24.87
CA ASN A 326 -0.42 -6.81 25.75
C ASN A 326 0.96 -6.94 25.08
N ASP A 327 1.99 -7.15 25.89
CA ASP A 327 3.38 -7.35 25.48
C ASP A 327 3.57 -8.52 24.49
N LEU A 328 2.88 -9.65 24.70
CA LEU A 328 3.02 -10.82 23.84
C LEU A 328 2.64 -10.50 22.38
N VAL A 329 1.53 -9.79 22.18
CA VAL A 329 1.08 -9.40 20.83
C VAL A 329 2.01 -8.35 20.23
N ALA A 330 2.45 -7.35 20.99
CA ALA A 330 3.41 -6.36 20.52
C ALA A 330 4.75 -7.02 20.08
N ARG A 331 5.26 -7.98 20.85
CA ARG A 331 6.48 -8.73 20.50
C ARG A 331 6.28 -9.63 19.29
N THR A 332 5.12 -10.27 19.18
CA THR A 332 4.80 -11.11 18.01
C THR A 332 4.68 -10.25 16.75
N PHE A 333 4.10 -9.05 16.85
CA PHE A 333 4.10 -8.08 15.76
C PHE A 333 5.52 -7.70 15.33
N LEU A 334 6.42 -7.30 16.26
CA LEU A 334 7.81 -7.00 15.92
C LEU A 334 8.55 -8.19 15.31
N SER A 335 8.27 -9.40 15.81
CA SER A 335 8.82 -10.63 15.25
C SER A 335 8.35 -10.82 13.81
N SER A 336 7.08 -10.53 13.51
CA SER A 336 6.55 -10.61 12.14
C SER A 336 7.24 -9.66 11.16
N LEU A 337 7.88 -8.59 11.66
CA LEU A 337 8.65 -7.68 10.81
C LEU A 337 10.03 -8.22 10.43
N SER A 338 10.52 -9.27 11.09
CA SER A 338 11.78 -9.92 10.77
C SER A 338 11.53 -11.34 10.23
N PRO A 339 11.88 -11.65 8.97
CA PRO A 339 11.65 -12.99 8.43
C PRO A 339 12.57 -14.06 9.05
N LEU A 340 13.65 -13.64 9.73
CA LEU A 340 14.69 -14.53 10.23
C LEU A 340 14.75 -14.62 11.76
N TYR A 341 14.19 -13.63 12.47
CA TYR A 341 14.38 -13.52 13.91
C TYR A 341 13.06 -13.41 14.67
N GLU A 342 12.97 -14.15 15.77
CA GLU A 342 11.90 -14.04 16.76
C GLU A 342 12.35 -13.13 17.90
N LEU A 343 11.51 -12.17 18.31
CA LEU A 343 11.75 -11.32 19.47
C LEU A 343 11.29 -12.04 20.75
N LEU A 344 12.27 -12.58 21.49
CA LEU A 344 11.99 -13.29 22.74
C LEU A 344 11.62 -12.34 23.87
N TYR A 345 12.25 -11.17 23.91
CA TYR A 345 12.16 -10.27 25.05
C TYR A 345 12.46 -8.83 24.65
N SER A 346 11.74 -7.87 25.24
CA SER A 346 11.94 -6.45 25.06
C SER A 346 11.65 -5.72 26.38
N ARG A 347 12.58 -4.90 26.89
CA ARG A 347 12.37 -4.12 28.13
C ARG A 347 13.25 -2.87 28.18
N ARG A 348 12.76 -1.85 28.89
CA ARG A 348 13.58 -0.70 29.28
C ARG A 348 14.59 -1.03 30.38
N ILE A 349 15.84 -0.64 30.16
CA ILE A 349 16.95 -0.80 31.11
C ILE A 349 17.40 0.57 31.65
N GLN A 350 17.94 0.57 32.87
CA GLN A 350 18.44 1.77 33.52
C GLN A 350 19.73 2.27 32.86
N SER A 351 20.63 1.34 32.53
CA SER A 351 21.86 1.68 31.82
C SER A 351 22.48 0.49 31.09
N LEU A 352 23.16 0.81 29.99
CA LEU A 352 24.03 -0.11 29.24
C LEU A 352 25.40 0.54 29.09
N SER A 353 26.41 -0.07 29.69
CA SER A 353 27.78 0.45 29.69
C SER A 353 28.76 -0.52 29.03
N PRO A 354 29.47 -0.10 27.96
CA PRO A 354 30.66 -0.81 27.52
C PRO A 354 31.77 -0.58 28.55
N LYS A 355 32.22 -1.63 29.22
CA LYS A 355 33.39 -1.59 30.08
C LYS A 355 34.65 -1.56 29.21
N SER A 356 35.36 -0.44 29.18
CA SER A 356 36.73 -0.39 28.68
C SER A 356 37.71 -0.65 29.83
N ASN A 357 38.61 -1.61 29.69
CA ASN A 357 39.82 -1.66 30.52
C ASN A 357 40.77 -0.56 30.03
N SER A 358 40.56 0.70 30.46
CA SER A 358 41.57 1.76 30.30
C SER A 358 42.14 2.10 31.67
N LEU A 359 43.46 1.93 31.80
CA LEU A 359 44.24 2.30 33.00
C LEU A 359 44.49 3.81 33.08
N PHE A 360 44.07 4.61 32.10
CA PHE A 360 44.20 6.06 32.12
C PHE A 360 42.95 6.74 31.55
N GLY A 361 42.28 7.55 32.37
CA GLY A 361 41.21 8.45 31.97
C GLY A 361 39.83 7.80 31.88
N PHE A 362 38.97 8.08 32.87
CA PHE A 362 37.54 7.81 32.82
C PHE A 362 36.88 8.62 31.68
N GLN A 363 36.81 8.06 30.47
CA GLN A 363 35.75 8.44 29.54
C GLN A 363 34.50 7.65 29.89
N ILE A 364 33.67 8.27 30.75
CA ILE A 364 32.30 7.84 31.04
C ILE A 364 31.47 8.06 29.77
N SER A 365 31.40 7.06 28.88
CA SER A 365 30.40 7.05 27.81
C SER A 365 29.33 5.99 28.12
N GLY A 366 28.10 6.42 28.43
CA GLY A 366 26.91 5.55 28.35
C GLY A 366 26.08 5.29 29.62
N LYS A 367 26.02 6.19 30.61
CA LYS A 367 25.06 6.07 31.73
C LYS A 367 23.64 6.55 31.35
N ARG A 368 23.01 5.97 30.33
CA ARG A 368 21.65 6.40 29.93
C ARG A 368 20.74 5.19 29.73
N SER A 369 19.46 5.39 30.01
CA SER A 369 18.42 4.40 29.77
C SER A 369 18.37 4.02 28.29
N ALA A 370 18.02 2.77 28.04
CA ALA A 370 17.86 2.24 26.69
C ALA A 370 16.75 1.19 26.71
N ASP A 371 16.20 0.88 25.55
CA ASP A 371 15.38 -0.31 25.36
C ASP A 371 16.30 -1.44 24.92
N ILE A 372 16.18 -2.60 25.55
CA ILE A 372 16.95 -3.80 25.22
C ILE A 372 16.03 -4.88 24.68
N GLN A 373 16.49 -5.55 23.64
CA GLN A 373 15.78 -6.59 22.92
C GLN A 373 16.67 -7.79 22.70
N LEU A 374 16.13 -8.99 22.91
CA LEU A 374 16.79 -10.24 22.61
C LEU A 374 16.05 -10.96 21.50
N TRP A 375 16.75 -11.14 20.39
CA TRP A 375 16.25 -11.77 19.18
C TRP A 375 16.89 -13.15 18.98
N ARG A 376 16.14 -14.09 18.41
CA ARG A 376 16.57 -15.48 18.19
C ARG A 376 16.38 -15.91 16.75
N ARG A 377 17.42 -16.54 16.18
CA ARG A 377 17.36 -17.27 14.90
C ARG A 377 17.90 -18.68 15.10
N GLY A 378 17.02 -19.67 15.23
CA GLY A 378 17.41 -21.05 15.54
C GLY A 378 18.12 -21.13 16.90
N THR A 379 19.45 -21.35 16.90
CA THR A 379 20.29 -21.36 18.10
C THR A 379 21.13 -20.09 18.28
N ALA A 380 21.09 -19.16 17.31
CA ALA A 380 21.80 -17.90 17.38
C ALA A 380 20.95 -16.83 18.07
N PHE A 381 21.59 -16.02 18.92
CA PHE A 381 20.95 -14.91 19.62
C PHE A 381 21.59 -13.59 19.23
N GLN A 382 20.75 -12.58 19.07
CA GLN A 382 21.14 -11.22 18.72
C GLN A 382 20.54 -10.26 19.74
N LEU A 383 21.40 -9.57 20.47
CA LEU A 383 21.02 -8.47 21.33
C LEU A 383 20.92 -7.20 20.51
N ALA A 384 19.82 -6.46 20.65
CA ALA A 384 19.68 -5.11 20.14
C ALA A 384 19.38 -4.16 21.31
N ALA A 385 20.03 -3.00 21.33
CA ALA A 385 19.77 -1.97 22.32
C ALA A 385 19.60 -0.62 21.63
N ARG A 386 18.58 0.13 22.04
CA ARG A 386 18.25 1.43 21.48
C ARG A 386 18.26 2.49 22.57
N TRP A 387 19.05 3.54 22.40
CA TRP A 387 18.97 4.74 23.23
C TRP A 387 17.96 5.75 22.66
N ASP A 388 17.65 6.78 23.43
CA ASP A 388 16.83 7.91 22.98
C ASP A 388 17.42 8.63 21.75
N ASP A 389 16.58 9.36 21.02
CA ASP A 389 16.90 9.97 19.73
C ASP A 389 18.02 11.02 19.75
N TYR A 390 18.30 11.63 20.90
CA TYR A 390 19.43 12.57 21.03
C TYR A 390 20.80 11.86 20.99
N VAL A 391 20.85 10.54 21.14
CA VAL A 391 22.10 9.78 21.10
C VAL A 391 22.51 9.51 19.65
N PRO A 392 23.70 9.96 19.20
CA PRO A 392 24.20 9.58 17.89
C PRO A 392 24.49 8.08 17.85
N ASP A 393 24.24 7.45 16.69
CA ASP A 393 24.31 6.01 16.51
C ASP A 393 23.49 5.24 17.57
N LYS A 394 22.24 5.67 17.82
CA LYS A 394 21.39 5.18 18.92
C LYS A 394 21.12 3.68 18.97
N TRP A 395 21.41 2.92 17.92
CA TRP A 395 21.31 1.47 17.93
C TRP A 395 22.64 0.80 18.22
N LEU A 396 22.62 -0.23 19.06
CA LEU A 396 23.69 -1.18 19.26
C LEU A 396 23.17 -2.58 18.99
N THR A 397 23.92 -3.40 18.24
CA THR A 397 23.60 -4.81 18.06
C THR A 397 24.81 -5.69 18.31
N MET A 398 24.61 -6.84 18.94
CA MET A 398 25.67 -7.78 19.33
C MET A 398 25.16 -9.21 19.22
N SER A 399 25.96 -10.12 18.66
CA SER A 399 25.65 -11.55 18.71
C SER A 399 26.04 -12.11 20.08
N VAL A 400 25.13 -12.84 20.71
CA VAL A 400 25.30 -13.36 22.07
C VAL A 400 25.36 -14.89 22.03
N PRO A 401 26.43 -15.52 22.54
CA PRO A 401 26.48 -16.97 22.67
C PRO A 401 25.39 -17.48 23.64
N SER A 402 24.80 -18.63 23.33
CA SER A 402 23.68 -19.19 24.11
C SER A 402 24.03 -19.48 25.57
N GLU A 403 25.30 -19.75 25.88
CA GLU A 403 25.80 -19.96 27.24
C GLU A 403 25.64 -18.75 28.17
N PHE A 404 25.48 -17.55 27.60
CA PHE A 404 25.21 -16.33 28.37
C PHE A 404 23.72 -16.05 28.51
N ILE A 405 22.85 -16.77 27.82
CA ILE A 405 21.40 -16.57 27.91
C ILE A 405 20.85 -17.46 29.05
N ASP A 406 20.81 -16.91 30.26
CA ASP A 406 20.23 -17.56 31.44
C ASP A 406 18.84 -16.97 31.74
N PHE A 407 17.78 -17.72 31.41
CA PHE A 407 16.39 -17.32 31.68
C PHE A 407 15.96 -17.58 33.14
N SER A 408 16.81 -18.20 33.96
CA SER A 408 16.43 -18.72 35.29
C SER A 408 16.70 -17.78 36.45
N LYS A 409 17.36 -16.63 36.22
CA LYS A 409 17.77 -15.70 37.28
C LYS A 409 17.20 -14.31 37.05
N ASP A 410 16.44 -13.83 38.04
CA ASP A 410 16.10 -12.41 38.22
C ASP A 410 17.35 -11.63 38.63
N ASN A 411 18.28 -11.48 37.69
CA ASN A 411 19.48 -10.71 37.89
C ASN A 411 19.20 -9.25 37.55
N THR A 412 19.31 -8.38 38.55
CA THR A 412 19.27 -6.92 38.39
C THR A 412 20.42 -6.39 37.53
N GLN A 413 21.47 -7.19 37.37
CA GLN A 413 22.64 -6.89 36.54
C GLN A 413 23.05 -8.10 35.71
N PHE A 414 23.31 -7.87 34.43
CA PHE A 414 23.81 -8.87 33.50
C PHE A 414 25.12 -8.39 32.85
N THR A 415 26.13 -9.26 32.77
CA THR A 415 27.44 -8.89 32.20
C THR A 415 27.81 -9.84 31.08
N LEU A 416 28.08 -9.29 29.90
CA LEU A 416 28.60 -10.00 28.75
C LEU A 416 30.12 -9.85 28.68
N PRO A 417 30.85 -10.90 28.25
CA PRO A 417 32.28 -10.82 28.01
C PRO A 417 32.60 -9.87 26.84
N ARG A 418 33.88 -9.69 26.55
CA ARG A 418 34.31 -8.88 25.40
C ARG A 418 33.84 -9.52 24.10
N LEU A 419 32.82 -8.93 23.49
CA LEU A 419 32.20 -9.41 22.25
C LEU A 419 32.18 -8.29 21.20
N PRO A 420 32.18 -8.65 19.90
CA PRO A 420 32.00 -7.69 18.83
C PRO A 420 30.58 -7.12 18.83
N TYR A 421 30.46 -5.81 18.61
CA TYR A 421 29.19 -5.12 18.48
C TYR A 421 29.22 -4.04 17.41
N LEU A 422 28.05 -3.74 16.88
CA LEU A 422 27.79 -2.71 15.89
C LEU A 422 27.07 -1.52 16.52
N ARG A 423 27.34 -0.33 15.98
CA ARG A 423 26.64 0.91 16.29
C ARG A 423 26.05 1.49 15.02
N GLY A 424 24.88 2.11 15.10
CA GLY A 424 24.20 2.65 13.92
C GLY A 424 23.06 3.60 14.26
N MET A 425 22.65 4.43 13.30
CA MET A 425 21.52 5.33 13.44
C MET A 425 20.18 4.62 13.30
N THR A 426 20.13 3.51 12.56
CA THR A 426 18.94 2.70 12.30
C THR A 426 19.18 1.22 12.62
N LEU A 427 18.10 0.45 12.75
CA LEU A 427 18.14 -1.01 12.85
C LEU A 427 17.68 -1.61 11.52
N ASP A 428 18.52 -2.45 10.91
CA ASP A 428 18.10 -3.40 9.89
C ASP A 428 17.29 -4.50 10.58
N ILE A 429 15.96 -4.36 10.65
CA ILE A 429 15.07 -5.28 11.38
C ILE A 429 15.06 -6.68 10.75
N MET A 430 15.33 -6.77 9.44
CA MET A 430 15.37 -8.03 8.71
C MET A 430 16.53 -8.91 9.18
N ASN A 431 17.67 -8.28 9.54
CA ASN A 431 18.86 -8.99 10.01
C ASN A 431 19.18 -8.77 11.50
N VAL A 432 18.43 -7.88 12.17
CA VAL A 432 18.68 -7.39 13.54
C VAL A 432 20.11 -6.84 13.67
N ILE A 433 20.47 -5.91 12.78
CA ILE A 433 21.81 -5.32 12.69
C ILE A 433 21.74 -3.79 12.67
N ALA A 434 22.55 -3.13 13.49
CA ALA A 434 22.67 -1.66 13.44
C ALA A 434 23.33 -1.19 12.13
N ARG A 435 22.76 -0.16 11.48
CA ARG A 435 23.22 0.40 10.19
C ARG A 435 23.46 1.91 10.23
N GLY A 436 24.17 2.41 9.22
CA GLY A 436 24.40 3.84 9.00
C GLY A 436 25.05 4.58 10.17
N PRO A 437 26.22 4.14 10.69
CA PRO A 437 26.92 4.89 11.72
C PRO A 437 27.37 6.26 11.17
N LYS A 438 27.26 7.30 11.99
CA LYS A 438 27.70 8.67 11.67
C LYS A 438 29.20 8.74 11.37
N ASN A 439 30.00 7.90 12.02
CA ASN A 439 31.43 7.77 11.81
C ASN A 439 31.77 6.35 11.36
N SER A 440 32.49 6.17 10.25
CA SER A 440 32.92 4.83 9.80
C SER A 440 33.72 4.07 10.87
N ASN A 441 34.48 4.78 11.71
CA ASN A 441 35.24 4.23 12.83
C ASN A 441 34.38 3.69 14.00
N SER A 442 33.05 3.92 14.02
CA SER A 442 32.16 3.30 15.01
C SER A 442 31.54 1.98 14.54
N LYS A 443 31.85 1.54 13.31
CA LYS A 443 31.43 0.26 12.74
C LYS A 443 32.40 -0.84 13.20
N ASN A 444 31.90 -1.86 13.90
CA ASN A 444 32.66 -2.99 14.47
C ASN A 444 33.59 -2.60 15.65
N LYS A 445 33.01 -2.53 16.85
CA LYS A 445 33.76 -2.38 18.10
C LYS A 445 33.78 -3.70 18.86
N GLU A 446 34.70 -3.83 19.81
CA GLU A 446 34.70 -4.90 20.79
C GLU A 446 34.68 -4.32 22.20
N GLY A 447 33.92 -4.93 23.10
CA GLY A 447 33.89 -4.50 24.49
C GLY A 447 33.10 -5.46 25.37
N ALA A 448 33.45 -5.52 26.65
CA ALA A 448 32.60 -6.16 27.64
C ALA A 448 31.41 -5.24 27.93
N MET A 449 30.23 -5.80 28.16
CA MET A 449 29.01 -5.02 28.40
C MET A 449 28.44 -5.33 29.76
N SER A 450 28.03 -4.31 30.50
CA SER A 450 27.20 -4.47 31.70
C SER A 450 25.85 -3.78 31.50
N ILE A 451 24.78 -4.56 31.68
CA ILE A 451 23.38 -4.16 31.60
C ILE A 451 22.81 -4.12 33.00
N PHE A 452 22.14 -3.02 33.34
CA PHE A 452 21.45 -2.82 34.61
C PHE A 452 19.97 -2.63 34.37
N PHE A 453 19.16 -3.52 34.95
CA PHE A 453 17.70 -3.49 34.86
C PHE A 453 17.12 -2.62 35.98
N GLN A 454 16.00 -1.95 35.71
CA GLN A 454 15.24 -1.30 36.78
C GLN A 454 14.70 -2.38 37.73
N THR A 455 15.03 -2.26 39.02
CA THR A 455 14.35 -3.02 40.09
C THR A 455 12.95 -2.48 40.29
N SER A 456 11.98 -3.36 40.49
CA SER A 456 10.59 -3.02 40.81
C SER A 456 10.43 -2.55 42.26
N GLU A 457 11.24 -1.58 42.68
CA GLU A 457 11.09 -0.82 43.92
C GLU A 457 11.30 0.66 43.58
N GLY A 458 10.19 1.43 43.55
CA GLY A 458 10.16 2.87 43.31
C GLY A 458 8.95 3.30 42.50
#